data_AF-A0A351CGZ8-F1
#
_entry.id   AF-A0A351CGZ8-F1
#
_cell.length_a   1.000
_cell.length_b   1.000
_cell.length_c   1.000
_cell.angle_alpha   90.00
_cell.angle_beta   90.00
_cell.angle_gamma   90.00
#
_symmetry.space_group_name_H-M   'P 1'
#
loop_
_entity.id
_entity.type
_entity.pdbx_description
1 polymer ?
#
loop_
_entity_poly.entity_id
_entity_poly.type
_entity_poly.pdbx_seq_one_letter_code
_entity_poly.pdbx_strand_id
1 'polypeptide(L)'
;MTIKFLKNNHGIALLVTLSIVTILIAASLEMNKKMRSAVFSAATTRDRITLMHMASSGVNLAAAMLIKDKKDTNFDSLQEDWADSEKISEILNDIQFEDGSITLTIKDELGKIQINSLVQFPEGRSYNESQRVMWERFLSLLIYKNEAFEDMEPMTIINSIKDWLDSGDDDAITGLNGAESDYYQGLDPPYPCKNGPF
;
A
#
# COMPACT_ATOMS: atom_id res chain seq x y z
N MET A 1 17.63 -64.93 -46.36
CA MET A 1 17.36 -63.56 -46.82
C MET A 1 18.07 -62.61 -45.86
N THR A 2 19.30 -62.22 -46.16
CA THR A 2 20.14 -61.40 -45.28
C THR A 2 19.93 -59.92 -45.60
N ILE A 3 19.39 -59.17 -44.65
CA ILE A 3 19.19 -57.73 -44.76
C ILE A 3 20.58 -57.08 -44.82
N LYS A 4 20.94 -56.53 -45.99
CA LYS A 4 22.16 -55.76 -46.20
C LYS A 4 21.97 -54.39 -45.53
N PHE A 5 22.58 -54.17 -44.37
CA PHE A 5 22.78 -52.82 -43.85
C PHE A 5 23.74 -52.08 -44.78
N LEU A 6 23.26 -51.01 -45.41
CA LEU A 6 24.10 -50.07 -46.16
C LEU A 6 25.08 -49.41 -45.18
N LYS A 7 26.31 -49.93 -45.07
CA LYS A 7 27.41 -49.24 -44.36
C LYS A 7 27.91 -48.07 -45.22
N ASN A 8 27.19 -46.97 -45.20
CA ASN A 8 27.66 -45.70 -45.73
C ASN A 8 27.88 -44.72 -44.58
N ASN A 9 29.12 -44.65 -44.09
CA ASN A 9 29.51 -43.76 -42.98
C ASN A 9 29.86 -42.33 -43.46
N HIS A 10 29.76 -42.06 -44.77
CA HIS A 10 30.00 -40.73 -45.33
C HIS A 10 28.85 -39.79 -44.91
N GLY A 11 29.18 -38.78 -44.09
CA GLY A 11 28.21 -37.80 -43.58
C GLY A 11 27.84 -37.95 -42.10
N ILE A 12 28.16 -39.08 -41.44
CA ILE A 12 27.90 -39.27 -39.99
C ILE A 12 28.68 -38.25 -39.17
N ALA A 13 29.93 -37.97 -39.54
CA ALA A 13 30.73 -36.93 -38.89
C ALA A 13 30.04 -35.55 -38.96
N LEU A 14 29.44 -35.20 -40.10
CA LEU A 14 28.71 -33.95 -40.29
C LEU A 14 27.43 -33.88 -39.43
N LEU A 15 26.69 -35.00 -39.32
CA LEU A 15 25.51 -35.05 -38.47
C LEU A 15 25.85 -34.93 -36.99
N VAL A 16 26.94 -35.56 -36.55
CA VAL A 16 27.43 -35.44 -35.17
C VAL A 16 27.90 -34.02 -34.90
N THR A 17 28.67 -33.39 -35.79
CA THR A 17 29.09 -31.99 -35.60
C THR A 17 27.91 -31.04 -35.59
N LEU A 18 26.95 -31.19 -36.51
CA LEU A 18 25.75 -30.35 -36.53
C LEU A 18 24.95 -30.51 -35.23
N SER A 19 24.78 -31.74 -34.75
CA SER A 19 24.06 -32.00 -33.49
C SER A 19 24.74 -31.35 -32.29
N ILE A 20 26.07 -31.47 -32.20
CA ILE A 20 26.87 -30.81 -31.14
C ILE A 20 26.73 -29.29 -31.26
N VAL A 21 26.87 -28.73 -32.46
CA VAL A 21 26.75 -27.29 -32.71
C VAL A 21 25.35 -26.79 -32.34
N THR A 22 24.28 -27.50 -32.70
CA THR A 22 22.91 -27.13 -32.34
C THR A 22 22.71 -27.11 -30.82
N ILE A 23 23.24 -28.10 -30.10
CA ILE A 23 23.17 -28.14 -28.62
C ILE A 23 23.96 -26.97 -28.02
N LEU A 24 25.15 -26.68 -28.54
CA LEU A 24 25.97 -25.56 -28.07
C LEU A 24 25.28 -24.21 -28.30
N ILE A 25 24.65 -24.00 -29.46
CA ILE A 25 23.88 -22.78 -29.76
C ILE A 25 22.70 -22.65 -28.80
N ALA A 26 21.92 -23.71 -28.60
CA ALA A 26 20.77 -23.69 -27.70
C ALA A 26 21.20 -23.39 -26.25
N ALA A 27 22.26 -24.04 -25.76
CA ALA A 27 22.78 -23.81 -24.42
C ALA A 27 23.32 -22.38 -24.25
N SER A 28 24.05 -21.86 -25.24
CA SER A 28 24.58 -20.49 -25.24
C SER A 28 23.46 -19.45 -25.21
N LEU A 29 22.40 -19.63 -26.01
CA LEU A 29 21.23 -18.74 -26.02
C LEU A 29 20.49 -18.75 -24.68
N GLU A 30 20.26 -19.94 -24.10
CA GLU A 30 19.59 -20.06 -22.81
C GLU A 30 20.41 -19.44 -21.67
N MET A 31 21.73 -19.65 -21.68
CA MET A 31 22.64 -19.01 -20.74
C MET A 31 22.62 -17.49 -20.89
N ASN A 32 22.61 -16.97 -22.13
CA ASN A 32 22.52 -15.53 -22.37
C ASN A 32 21.22 -14.92 -21.82
N LYS A 33 20.09 -15.60 -22.02
CA LYS A 33 18.78 -15.19 -21.46
C LYS A 33 18.83 -15.14 -19.94
N LYS A 34 19.33 -16.20 -19.29
CA LYS A 34 19.45 -16.27 -17.82
C LYS A 34 20.39 -15.20 -17.26
N MET A 35 21.55 -15.00 -17.89
CA MET A 35 22.49 -13.95 -17.48
C MET A 35 21.88 -12.56 -17.58
N ARG A 36 21.18 -12.26 -18.68
CA ARG A 36 20.49 -10.97 -18.85
C ARG A 36 19.43 -10.77 -17.76
N SER A 37 18.62 -11.80 -17.50
CA SER A 37 17.63 -11.75 -16.42
C SER A 37 18.29 -11.50 -15.06
N ALA A 38 19.38 -12.21 -14.74
CA ALA A 38 20.08 -12.05 -13.48
C ALA A 38 20.67 -10.64 -13.31
N VAL A 39 21.22 -10.05 -14.37
CA VAL A 39 21.74 -8.66 -14.36
C VAL A 39 20.61 -7.66 -14.09
N PHE A 40 19.47 -7.80 -14.76
CA PHE A 40 18.32 -6.92 -14.51
C PHE A 40 17.78 -7.08 -13.08
N SER A 41 17.61 -8.31 -12.60
CA SER A 41 17.17 -8.56 -11.22
C SER A 41 18.14 -8.00 -10.19
N ALA A 42 19.45 -8.12 -10.42
CA ALA A 42 20.48 -7.56 -9.55
C ALA A 42 20.42 -6.01 -9.53
N ALA A 43 20.27 -5.38 -10.71
CA ALA A 43 20.11 -3.93 -10.81
C ALA A 43 18.84 -3.45 -10.09
N THR A 44 17.68 -4.06 -10.35
CA THR A 44 16.42 -3.72 -9.67
C THR A 44 16.51 -3.92 -8.15
N THR A 45 17.20 -4.97 -7.69
CA THR A 45 17.38 -5.22 -6.25
C THR A 45 18.24 -4.14 -5.61
N ARG A 46 19.36 -3.78 -6.25
CA ARG A 46 20.22 -2.67 -5.82
C ARG A 46 19.42 -1.38 -5.74
N ASP A 47 18.72 -1.02 -6.81
CA ASP A 47 17.96 0.23 -6.90
C ASP A 47 16.85 0.27 -5.85
N ARG A 48 16.17 -0.86 -5.60
CA ARG A 48 15.17 -0.97 -4.52
C ARG A 48 15.77 -0.72 -3.14
N ILE A 49 16.94 -1.27 -2.85
CA ILE A 49 17.63 -1.05 -1.57
C ILE A 49 18.02 0.43 -1.43
N THR A 50 18.59 1.01 -2.49
CA THR A 50 18.94 2.44 -2.53
C THR A 50 17.72 3.32 -2.27
N LEU A 51 16.63 3.12 -3.02
CA LEU A 51 15.39 3.88 -2.88
C LEU A 51 14.76 3.71 -1.49
N MET A 52 14.84 2.51 -0.89
CA MET A 52 14.32 2.28 0.45
C MET A 52 15.12 3.02 1.54
N HIS A 53 16.45 3.07 1.40
CA HIS A 53 17.28 3.87 2.30
C HIS A 53 17.12 5.38 2.06
N MET A 54 16.94 5.81 0.81
CA MET A 54 16.57 7.20 0.48
C MET A 54 15.25 7.57 1.17
N ALA A 55 14.19 6.79 0.96
CA ALA A 55 12.89 7.03 1.62
C ALA A 55 13.02 7.06 3.16
N SER A 56 13.79 6.14 3.74
CA SER A 56 14.06 6.11 5.19
C SER A 56 14.78 7.37 5.67
N SER A 57 15.71 7.91 4.87
CA SER A 57 16.38 9.19 5.18
C SER A 57 15.40 10.37 5.16
N GLY A 58 14.43 10.38 4.23
CA GLY A 58 13.35 11.37 4.19
C GLY A 58 12.46 11.31 5.43
N VAL A 59 12.12 10.12 5.92
CA VAL A 59 11.37 9.94 7.17
C VAL A 59 12.17 10.44 8.38
N ASN A 60 13.46 10.13 8.45
CA ASN A 60 14.33 10.61 9.53
C ASN A 60 14.49 12.14 9.50
N LEU A 61 14.55 12.75 8.31
CA LEU A 61 14.56 14.19 8.15
C LEU A 61 13.27 14.82 8.66
N ALA A 62 12.12 14.27 8.28
CA ALA A 62 10.82 14.70 8.77
C ALA A 62 10.74 14.62 10.30
N ALA A 63 11.20 13.52 10.89
CA ALA A 63 11.24 13.36 12.34
C ALA A 63 12.17 14.39 13.01
N ALA A 64 13.35 14.65 12.44
CA ALA A 64 14.27 15.66 12.96
C ALA A 64 13.66 17.08 12.90
N MET A 65 12.94 17.39 11.82
CA MET A 65 12.23 18.65 11.63
C MET A 65 11.14 18.84 12.70
N LEU A 66 10.30 17.83 12.92
CA LEU A 66 9.24 17.85 13.93
C LEU A 66 9.79 17.86 15.37
N ILE A 67 10.92 17.20 15.63
CA ILE A 67 11.59 17.26 16.94
C ILE A 67 12.14 18.67 17.21
N LYS A 68 12.65 19.35 16.18
CA LYS A 68 13.12 20.74 16.29
C LYS A 68 11.93 21.66 16.55
N ASP A 69 10.89 21.54 15.74
CA ASP A 69 9.65 22.32 15.85
C ASP A 69 9.05 22.23 17.27
N LYS A 70 8.86 21.02 17.79
CA LYS A 70 8.37 20.78 19.17
C LYS A 70 9.24 21.39 20.29
N LYS A 71 10.52 21.70 20.03
CA LYS A 71 11.38 22.39 20.99
C LYS A 71 11.21 23.91 20.93
N ASP A 72 10.85 24.42 19.75
CA ASP A 72 10.74 25.85 19.47
C ASP A 72 9.30 26.36 19.73
N THR A 73 8.28 25.55 19.47
CA THR A 73 6.85 25.87 19.64
C THR A 73 6.13 24.86 20.53
N ASN A 74 4.94 25.23 21.02
CA ASN A 74 4.06 24.38 21.85
C ASN A 74 2.68 24.16 21.20
N PHE A 75 2.53 24.52 19.93
CA PHE A 75 1.31 24.37 19.16
C PHE A 75 1.69 23.95 17.75
N ASP A 76 0.79 23.26 17.05
CA ASP A 76 1.01 22.84 15.67
C ASP A 76 0.10 23.67 14.73
N SER A 77 0.65 24.24 13.67
CA SER A 77 -0.13 24.97 12.66
C SER A 77 0.44 24.89 11.24
N LEU A 78 -0.41 25.13 10.24
CA LEU A 78 -0.01 25.12 8.83
C LEU A 78 0.91 26.30 8.43
N GLN A 79 1.29 27.16 9.38
CA GLN A 79 2.22 28.27 9.16
C GLN A 79 3.66 27.92 9.59
N GLU A 80 3.88 26.74 10.14
CA GLU A 80 5.20 26.28 10.56
C GLU A 80 5.99 25.68 9.40
N ASP A 81 7.32 25.64 9.55
CA ASP A 81 8.24 25.19 8.49
C ASP A 81 7.91 23.77 8.01
N TRP A 82 7.42 22.88 8.91
CA TRP A 82 7.10 21.49 8.56
C TRP A 82 5.92 21.38 7.59
N ALA A 83 5.04 22.38 7.53
CA ALA A 83 3.90 22.42 6.62
C ALA A 83 4.23 23.12 5.29
N ASP A 84 5.37 23.83 5.20
CA ASP A 84 5.79 24.57 4.03
C ASP A 84 6.64 23.71 3.08
N SER A 85 6.10 23.45 1.87
CA SER A 85 6.77 22.66 0.84
C SER A 85 8.06 23.28 0.32
N GLU A 86 8.16 24.62 0.30
CA GLU A 86 9.36 25.33 -0.16
C GLU A 86 10.49 25.14 0.87
N LYS A 87 10.19 25.31 2.16
CA LYS A 87 11.15 25.07 3.25
C LYS A 87 11.67 23.64 3.30
N ILE A 88 10.78 22.67 3.13
CA ILE A 88 11.17 21.27 3.04
C ILE A 88 12.09 21.04 1.84
N SER A 89 11.77 21.64 0.69
CA SER A 89 12.57 21.48 -0.53
C SER A 89 13.96 22.11 -0.41
N GLU A 90 14.08 23.26 0.25
CA GLU A 90 15.37 23.90 0.57
C GLU A 90 16.28 22.92 1.34
N ILE A 91 15.76 22.27 2.38
CA ILE A 91 16.52 21.33 3.20
C ILE A 91 16.87 20.06 2.42
N LEU A 92 15.95 19.56 1.59
CA LEU A 92 16.20 18.37 0.76
C LEU A 92 17.28 18.60 -0.30
N ASN A 93 17.39 19.82 -0.84
CA ASN A 93 18.44 20.15 -1.82
C ASN A 93 19.85 20.08 -1.25
N ASP A 94 20.01 20.24 0.06
CA ASP A 94 21.30 20.05 0.76
C ASP A 94 21.69 18.56 0.88
N ILE A 95 20.72 17.64 0.72
CA ILE A 95 20.94 16.20 0.77
C ILE A 95 21.19 15.67 -0.64
N GLN A 96 22.46 15.45 -0.96
CA GLN A 96 22.85 14.95 -2.28
C GLN A 96 22.80 13.42 -2.35
N PHE A 97 22.07 12.92 -3.34
CA PHE A 97 22.09 11.51 -3.74
C PHE A 97 22.89 11.35 -5.04
N GLU A 98 23.55 10.20 -5.19
CA GLU A 98 24.29 9.87 -6.41
C GLU A 98 23.36 9.75 -7.63
N ASP A 99 22.17 9.17 -7.42
CA ASP A 99 21.10 9.06 -8.40
C ASP A 99 19.73 9.13 -7.69
N GLY A 100 18.76 9.75 -8.35
CA GLY A 100 17.40 9.97 -7.85
C GLY A 100 17.22 11.19 -6.93
N SER A 101 15.98 11.40 -6.50
CA SER A 101 15.59 12.48 -5.59
C SER A 101 14.52 12.01 -4.61
N ILE A 102 14.33 12.77 -3.53
CA ILE A 102 13.26 12.56 -2.56
C ILE A 102 12.35 13.78 -2.61
N THR A 103 11.04 13.54 -2.53
CA THR A 103 10.05 14.57 -2.20
C THR A 103 9.44 14.21 -0.84
N LEU A 104 9.33 15.20 0.04
CA LEU A 104 8.74 15.04 1.37
C LEU A 104 7.53 15.96 1.51
N THR A 105 6.48 15.46 2.17
CA THR A 105 5.33 16.25 2.59
C THR A 105 4.88 15.73 3.94
N ILE A 106 4.74 16.64 4.90
CA ILE A 106 4.24 16.34 6.23
C ILE A 106 2.82 16.88 6.31
N LYS A 107 1.90 16.10 6.89
CA LYS A 107 0.50 16.50 7.08
C LYS A 107 0.09 16.15 8.50
N ASP A 108 -0.65 17.05 9.12
CA ASP A 108 -1.31 16.78 10.39
C ASP A 108 -2.54 15.88 10.17
N GLU A 109 -2.49 14.68 10.73
CA GLU A 109 -3.59 13.72 10.71
C GLU A 109 -4.70 14.07 11.73
N LEU A 110 -4.42 14.91 12.73
CA LEU A 110 -5.41 15.40 13.69
C LEU A 110 -6.39 16.41 13.06
N GLY A 111 -6.02 17.02 11.94
CA GLY A 111 -6.91 17.86 11.12
C GLY A 111 -8.03 17.09 10.40
N LYS A 112 -8.05 15.75 10.46
CA LYS A 112 -9.09 14.89 9.87
C LYS A 112 -10.08 14.42 10.93
N ILE A 113 -11.26 13.99 10.48
CA ILE A 113 -12.26 13.37 11.36
C ILE A 113 -11.73 12.01 11.81
N GLN A 114 -11.50 11.85 13.12
CA GLN A 114 -10.97 10.63 13.72
C GLN A 114 -12.05 9.54 13.78
N ILE A 115 -11.98 8.56 12.87
CA ILE A 115 -12.98 7.48 12.76
C ILE A 115 -13.10 6.69 14.07
N ASN A 116 -11.97 6.35 14.68
CA ASN A 116 -11.92 5.60 15.94
C ASN A 116 -12.57 6.37 17.11
N SER A 117 -12.78 7.68 17.01
CA SER A 117 -13.45 8.46 18.06
C SER A 117 -14.97 8.32 18.08
N LEU A 118 -15.56 7.69 17.05
CA LEU A 118 -17.01 7.50 16.92
C LEU A 118 -17.61 6.74 18.11
N VAL A 119 -16.84 5.84 18.70
CA VAL A 119 -17.27 4.98 19.81
C VAL A 119 -16.41 5.17 21.06
N GLN A 120 -16.89 4.66 22.18
CA GLN A 120 -16.15 4.64 23.44
C GLN A 120 -15.46 3.28 23.63
N PHE A 121 -14.13 3.28 23.64
CA PHE A 121 -13.30 2.11 23.95
C PHE A 121 -13.32 1.79 25.46
N PRO A 122 -13.09 0.52 25.86
CA PRO A 122 -12.47 -0.56 25.10
C PRO A 122 -13.41 -1.38 24.19
N GLU A 123 -14.69 -1.54 24.52
CA GLU A 123 -15.58 -2.42 23.76
C GLU A 123 -16.32 -1.74 22.59
N GLY A 124 -16.30 -0.41 22.46
CA GLY A 124 -16.90 0.30 21.32
C GLY A 124 -18.43 0.31 21.27
N ARG A 125 -19.13 -0.33 22.23
CA ARG A 125 -20.58 -0.58 22.16
C ARG A 125 -21.45 0.66 22.20
N SER A 126 -20.93 1.77 22.70
CA SER A 126 -21.66 3.03 22.85
C SER A 126 -21.03 4.10 21.97
N TYR A 127 -21.88 4.86 21.29
CA TYR A 127 -21.47 6.05 20.57
C TYR A 127 -20.81 7.06 21.51
N ASN A 128 -19.82 7.77 20.99
CA ASN A 128 -19.51 9.09 21.45
C ASN A 128 -20.52 10.06 20.80
N GLU A 129 -21.53 10.49 21.55
CA GLU A 129 -22.66 11.26 20.98
C GLU A 129 -22.22 12.54 20.27
N SER A 130 -21.23 13.25 20.79
CA SER A 130 -20.68 14.46 20.14
C SER A 130 -20.08 14.12 18.76
N GLN A 131 -19.41 12.98 18.65
CA GLN A 131 -18.84 12.51 17.39
C GLN A 131 -19.95 12.02 16.45
N ARG A 132 -20.91 11.22 16.95
CA ARG A 132 -22.05 10.74 16.17
C ARG A 132 -22.81 11.90 15.51
N VAL A 133 -23.14 12.94 16.27
CA VAL A 133 -23.84 14.13 15.75
C VAL A 133 -22.98 14.88 14.73
N MET A 134 -21.67 14.98 14.94
CA MET A 134 -20.76 15.60 13.97
C MET A 134 -20.72 14.80 12.65
N TRP A 135 -20.56 13.49 12.73
CA TRP A 135 -20.57 12.57 11.58
C TRP A 135 -21.88 12.64 10.81
N GLU A 136 -23.02 12.59 11.52
CA GLU A 136 -24.35 12.67 10.91
C GLU A 136 -24.52 13.97 10.12
N ARG A 137 -24.12 15.10 10.69
CA ARG A 137 -24.16 16.41 10.01
C ARG A 137 -23.21 16.47 8.82
N PHE A 138 -21.98 15.99 8.99
CA PHE A 138 -20.97 15.99 7.93
C PHE A 138 -21.42 15.15 6.73
N LEU A 139 -21.85 13.92 6.96
CA LEU A 139 -22.33 13.01 5.93
C LEU A 139 -23.60 13.52 5.27
N SER A 140 -24.56 14.05 6.05
CA SER A 140 -25.78 14.64 5.48
C SER A 140 -25.47 15.78 4.52
N LEU A 141 -24.52 16.67 4.87
CA LEU A 141 -24.08 17.76 4.00
C LEU A 141 -23.33 17.27 2.77
N LEU A 142 -22.51 16.22 2.91
CA LEU A 142 -21.75 15.61 1.82
C LEU A 142 -22.69 14.97 0.80
N ILE A 143 -23.64 14.17 1.28
CA ILE A 143 -24.64 13.46 0.48
C ILE A 143 -25.56 14.44 -0.23
N TYR A 144 -26.06 15.45 0.48
CA TYR A 144 -26.90 16.49 -0.12
C TYR A 144 -26.21 17.25 -1.27
N LYS A 145 -24.88 17.45 -1.18
CA LYS A 145 -24.11 18.18 -2.20
C LYS A 145 -23.65 17.31 -3.37
N ASN A 146 -23.82 16.00 -3.30
CA ASN A 146 -23.24 15.09 -4.27
C ASN A 146 -24.26 14.03 -4.70
N GLU A 147 -24.80 14.21 -5.90
CA GLU A 147 -25.79 13.32 -6.53
C GLU A 147 -25.32 11.86 -6.58
N ALA A 148 -24.00 11.61 -6.59
CA ALA A 148 -23.45 10.26 -6.55
C ALA A 148 -23.80 9.47 -5.26
N PHE A 149 -24.29 10.14 -4.22
CA PHE A 149 -24.63 9.54 -2.94
C PHE A 149 -26.12 9.66 -2.58
N GLU A 150 -26.99 10.02 -3.51
CA GLU A 150 -28.41 10.29 -3.24
C GLU A 150 -29.14 9.12 -2.53
N ASP A 151 -28.76 7.88 -2.85
CA ASP A 151 -29.33 6.67 -2.24
C ASP A 151 -28.68 6.27 -0.90
N MET A 152 -27.65 7.00 -0.44
CA MET A 152 -26.97 6.70 0.82
C MET A 152 -27.64 7.40 2.00
N GLU A 153 -27.87 6.64 3.06
CA GLU A 153 -28.33 7.17 4.33
C GLU A 153 -27.14 7.37 5.30
N PRO A 154 -26.94 8.56 5.89
CA PRO A 154 -25.85 8.82 6.84
C PRO A 154 -25.77 7.78 7.97
N MET A 155 -26.91 7.37 8.51
CA MET A 155 -26.97 6.44 9.63
C MET A 155 -26.53 5.03 9.27
N THR A 156 -26.71 4.59 8.02
CA THR A 156 -26.20 3.31 7.54
C THR A 156 -24.68 3.26 7.62
N ILE A 157 -24.02 4.34 7.18
CA ILE A 157 -22.55 4.45 7.26
C ILE A 157 -22.10 4.50 8.72
N ILE A 158 -22.75 5.32 9.54
CA ILE A 158 -22.38 5.49 10.96
C ILE A 158 -22.55 4.19 11.76
N ASN A 159 -23.68 3.48 11.58
CA ASN A 159 -23.93 2.21 12.24
C ASN A 159 -22.93 1.14 11.77
N SER A 160 -22.66 1.05 10.46
CA SER A 160 -21.65 0.11 9.94
C SER A 160 -20.25 0.40 10.49
N ILE A 161 -19.87 1.66 10.70
CA ILE A 161 -18.59 2.00 11.33
C ILE A 161 -18.60 1.60 12.82
N LYS A 162 -19.72 1.76 13.53
CA LYS A 162 -19.82 1.31 14.92
C LYS A 162 -19.63 -0.20 15.03
N ASP A 163 -20.38 -0.97 14.25
CA ASP A 163 -20.32 -2.44 14.21
C ASP A 163 -18.91 -2.94 13.82
N TRP A 164 -18.21 -2.19 12.95
CA TRP A 164 -16.80 -2.48 12.66
C TRP A 164 -15.86 -2.32 13.86
N LEU A 165 -16.18 -1.40 14.76
CA LEU A 165 -15.31 -0.96 15.85
C LEU A 165 -15.59 -1.68 17.17
N ASP A 166 -16.82 -2.14 17.41
CA ASP A 166 -17.21 -2.71 18.70
C ASP A 166 -16.92 -4.20 18.81
N SER A 167 -17.00 -4.72 20.05
CA SER A 167 -16.64 -6.10 20.33
C SER A 167 -17.38 -6.70 21.53
N GLY A 168 -17.50 -8.02 21.50
CA GLY A 168 -18.08 -8.85 22.57
C GLY A 168 -19.59 -8.66 22.73
N ASP A 169 -20.26 -8.15 21.71
CA ASP A 169 -21.70 -7.93 21.62
C ASP A 169 -22.44 -9.06 20.87
N ASP A 170 -21.72 -10.15 20.55
CA ASP A 170 -22.19 -11.32 19.83
C ASP A 170 -22.61 -11.05 18.37
N ASP A 171 -21.82 -10.22 17.65
CA ASP A 171 -22.04 -9.82 16.24
C ASP A 171 -23.44 -9.17 16.06
N ALA A 172 -23.81 -8.26 16.97
CA ALA A 172 -25.14 -7.67 16.99
C ALA A 172 -25.20 -6.38 16.15
N ILE A 173 -25.92 -6.43 15.03
CA ILE A 173 -26.06 -5.26 14.15
C ILE A 173 -26.65 -4.03 14.87
N THR A 174 -26.07 -2.86 14.65
CA THR A 174 -26.61 -1.61 15.19
C THR A 174 -27.80 -1.11 14.39
N GLY A 175 -28.94 -0.95 15.08
CA GLY A 175 -30.15 -0.38 14.48
C GLY A 175 -30.72 -1.31 13.41
N LEU A 176 -31.18 -0.73 12.30
CA LEU A 176 -31.73 -1.49 11.16
C LEU A 176 -30.75 -1.64 9.99
N ASN A 177 -29.71 -0.80 9.95
CA ASN A 177 -28.80 -0.65 8.81
C ASN A 177 -27.32 -0.83 9.22
N GLY A 178 -27.07 -1.54 10.32
CA GLY A 178 -25.74 -1.96 10.74
C GLY A 178 -25.20 -3.09 9.86
N ALA A 179 -23.92 -3.41 10.02
CA ALA A 179 -23.24 -4.44 9.23
C ALA A 179 -22.18 -5.14 10.07
N GLU A 180 -22.36 -6.46 10.23
CA GLU A 180 -21.47 -7.33 11.00
C GLU A 180 -20.84 -8.42 10.13
N SER A 181 -20.17 -9.38 10.77
CA SER A 181 -19.52 -10.52 10.10
C SER A 181 -20.41 -11.20 9.04
N ASP A 182 -21.71 -11.38 9.30
CA ASP A 182 -22.66 -11.97 8.34
C ASP A 182 -22.72 -11.19 7.01
N TYR A 183 -22.65 -9.86 7.06
CA TYR A 183 -22.64 -9.02 5.87
C TYR A 183 -21.30 -9.13 5.13
N TYR A 184 -20.17 -8.96 5.83
CA TYR A 184 -18.84 -8.93 5.21
C TYR A 184 -18.40 -10.29 4.65
N GLN A 185 -18.84 -11.40 5.25
CA GLN A 185 -18.61 -12.74 4.73
C GLN A 185 -19.47 -13.07 3.51
N GLY A 186 -20.50 -12.27 3.22
CA GLY A 186 -21.28 -12.34 1.98
C GLY A 186 -20.61 -11.66 0.78
N LEU A 187 -19.52 -10.91 0.98
CA LEU A 187 -18.80 -10.19 -0.07
C LEU A 187 -17.83 -11.10 -0.85
N ASP A 188 -17.34 -10.61 -1.99
CA ASP A 188 -16.31 -11.27 -2.80
C ASP A 188 -15.05 -10.38 -2.92
N PRO A 189 -13.93 -10.72 -2.26
CA PRO A 189 -13.72 -11.89 -1.40
C PRO A 189 -14.38 -11.73 -0.01
N PRO A 190 -14.75 -12.83 0.65
CA PRO A 190 -15.36 -12.79 1.98
C PRO A 190 -14.31 -12.50 3.06
N TYR A 191 -14.66 -11.68 4.05
CA TYR A 191 -13.83 -11.40 5.22
C TYR A 191 -14.68 -11.17 6.48
N PRO A 192 -14.15 -11.43 7.70
CA PRO A 192 -14.87 -11.16 8.93
C PRO A 192 -14.87 -9.67 9.28
N CYS A 193 -15.83 -9.25 10.11
CA CYS A 193 -15.78 -7.95 10.75
C CYS A 193 -14.51 -7.84 11.63
N LYS A 194 -13.92 -6.64 11.74
CA LYS A 194 -12.65 -6.45 12.49
C LYS A 194 -12.88 -6.45 14.00
N ASN A 195 -14.03 -5.95 14.45
CA ASN A 195 -14.43 -5.77 15.84
C ASN A 195 -13.36 -5.00 16.64
N GLY A 196 -12.88 -3.90 16.06
CA GLY A 196 -11.79 -3.10 16.64
C GLY A 196 -11.35 -1.89 15.81
N PRO A 197 -10.47 -1.04 16.38
CA PRO A 197 -10.07 0.23 15.77
C PRO A 197 -9.45 0.05 14.38
N PHE A 198 -9.67 1.02 13.47
CA PHE A 198 -9.03 1.08 12.15
C PHE A 198 -7.51 1.08 12.25
#